data_AF-U9TR07-F1
#
_entry.id   AF-U9TR07-F1
#
_cell.length_a   1.000
_cell.length_b   1.000
_cell.length_c   1.000
_cell.angle_alpha   90.00
_cell.angle_beta   90.00
_cell.angle_gamma   90.00
#
_symmetry.space_group_name_H-M   'P 1'
#
loop_
_entity.id
_entity.type
_entity.pdbx_description
1 polymer ?
#
loop_
_entity_poly.entity_id
_entity_poly.type
_entity_poly.pdbx_seq_one_letter_code
_entity_poly.pdbx_strand_id
1 'polypeptide(L)'
;MSSKNFDYIFVRQTLWSFVFYKMFLSLIHFNFQHPYAFLFRKEINGWDRDRVKGFLQTVLGLGGNVIDVIYDQEVSGKAFLHLNEEQLTRDPSPYRLKYGPASAIAELVEQIKG
;
A
#
# COMPACT_ATOMS: atom_id res chain seq x y z
N MET A 1 -38.70 -7.28 16.27
CA MET A 1 -37.46 -6.72 16.85
C MET A 1 -36.32 -7.69 16.54
N SER A 2 -35.44 -7.37 15.59
CA SER A 2 -34.00 -7.74 15.56
C SER A 2 -33.41 -7.37 14.18
N SER A 3 -33.07 -6.09 14.01
CA SER A 3 -32.20 -5.59 12.94
C SER A 3 -30.91 -5.12 13.61
N LYS A 4 -29.94 -6.03 13.77
CA LYS A 4 -28.64 -5.72 14.39
C LYS A 4 -27.43 -6.35 13.67
N ASN A 5 -27.62 -6.94 12.49
CA ASN A 5 -26.54 -7.58 11.73
C ASN A 5 -26.22 -6.86 10.40
N PHE A 6 -26.99 -5.84 10.02
CA PHE A 6 -26.51 -4.83 9.09
C PHE A 6 -25.65 -3.85 9.89
N ASP A 7 -24.58 -3.34 9.28
CA ASP A 7 -23.75 -2.21 9.73
C ASP A 7 -22.38 -2.46 10.38
N TYR A 8 -21.97 -3.67 10.82
CA TYR A 8 -20.59 -3.81 11.32
C TYR A 8 -19.51 -3.82 10.22
N ILE A 9 -19.81 -4.45 9.08
CA ILE A 9 -18.88 -4.55 7.94
C ILE A 9 -18.83 -3.22 7.17
N PHE A 10 -20.00 -2.59 6.96
CA PHE A 10 -20.14 -1.32 6.25
C PHE A 10 -19.52 -0.13 7.02
N VAL A 11 -19.71 -0.08 8.34
CA VAL A 11 -19.09 0.94 9.20
C VAL A 11 -17.57 0.75 9.26
N ARG A 12 -17.06 -0.49 9.27
CA ARG A 12 -15.61 -0.71 9.11
C ARG A 12 -15.13 -0.18 7.77
N GLN A 13 -15.72 -0.58 6.65
CA GLN A 13 -15.24 -0.18 5.31
C GLN A 13 -15.18 1.35 5.14
N THR A 14 -16.19 2.07 5.64
CA THR A 14 -16.28 3.54 5.54
C THR A 14 -15.34 4.26 6.50
N LEU A 15 -15.20 3.77 7.75
CA LEU A 15 -14.19 4.27 8.68
C LEU A 15 -12.78 3.98 8.19
N TRP A 16 -12.54 2.85 7.55
CA TRP A 16 -11.27 2.51 6.91
C TRP A 16 -10.94 3.51 5.81
N SER A 17 -11.84 3.77 4.87
CA SER A 17 -11.63 4.80 3.84
C SER A 17 -11.38 6.18 4.45
N PHE A 18 -12.07 6.55 5.53
CA PHE A 18 -11.88 7.86 6.18
C PHE A 18 -10.55 7.96 6.93
N VAL A 19 -10.13 6.90 7.63
CA VAL A 19 -8.81 6.80 8.29
C VAL A 19 -7.70 6.78 7.26
N PHE A 20 -7.86 6.03 6.18
CA PHE A 20 -6.89 5.96 5.07
C PHE A 20 -6.75 7.30 4.37
N TYR A 21 -7.87 7.98 4.11
CA TYR A 21 -7.89 9.29 3.47
C TYR A 21 -7.29 10.37 4.39
N LYS A 22 -7.62 10.35 5.69
CA LYS A 22 -6.97 11.25 6.67
C LYS A 22 -5.48 10.97 6.83
N MET A 23 -5.06 9.71 6.78
CA MET A 23 -3.65 9.31 6.84
C MET A 23 -2.90 9.74 5.57
N PHE A 24 -3.49 9.56 4.39
CA PHE A 24 -2.95 10.02 3.11
C PHE A 24 -2.86 11.56 3.05
N LEU A 25 -3.87 12.28 3.53
CA LEU A 25 -3.83 13.74 3.69
C LEU A 25 -2.78 14.20 4.72
N SER A 26 -2.57 13.44 5.80
CA SER A 26 -1.53 13.74 6.79
C SER A 26 -0.13 13.50 6.23
N LEU A 27 0.05 12.49 5.38
CA LEU A 27 1.30 12.20 4.65
C LEU A 27 1.69 13.33 3.70
N ILE A 28 0.71 13.99 3.08
CA ILE A 28 0.96 15.11 2.15
C ILE A 28 1.23 16.44 2.88
N HIS A 29 0.73 16.64 4.10
CA HIS A 29 0.74 17.98 4.71
C HIS A 29 1.61 18.22 5.95
N PHE A 30 1.95 17.27 6.83
CA PHE A 30 2.57 17.69 8.11
C PHE A 30 3.31 16.61 8.90
N ASN A 31 4.37 17.06 9.59
CA ASN A 31 5.28 16.32 10.47
C ASN A 31 4.57 15.27 11.38
N PHE A 32 5.03 14.03 11.20
CA PHE A 32 4.80 12.79 11.93
C PHE A 32 4.34 12.90 13.40
N GLN A 33 3.10 12.52 13.68
CA GLN A 33 2.73 11.97 15.00
C GLN A 33 2.83 10.43 14.92
N HIS A 34 3.87 9.91 15.58
CA HIS A 34 4.41 8.54 15.48
C HIS A 34 3.50 7.31 15.73
N PRO A 35 2.37 7.33 16.47
CA PRO A 35 1.65 6.07 16.72
C PRO A 35 0.97 5.51 15.48
N TYR A 36 0.60 6.35 14.51
CA TYR A 36 -0.21 5.92 13.36
C TYR A 36 0.61 5.23 12.27
N ALA A 37 1.83 5.69 11.99
CA ALA A 37 2.72 5.05 11.01
C ALA A 37 3.11 3.63 11.44
N PHE A 38 3.37 3.42 12.74
CA PHE A 38 3.68 2.11 13.29
C PHE A 38 2.50 1.12 13.15
N LEU A 39 1.28 1.58 13.46
CA LEU A 39 0.07 0.76 13.30
C LEU A 39 -0.19 0.44 11.84
N PHE A 40 0.00 1.42 10.95
CA PHE A 40 -0.17 1.23 9.51
C PHE A 40 0.85 0.23 8.94
N ARG A 41 2.12 0.32 9.31
CA ARG A 41 3.15 -0.67 8.93
C ARG A 41 2.80 -2.07 9.42
N LYS A 42 2.33 -2.20 10.67
CA LYS A 42 1.87 -3.49 11.22
C LYS A 42 0.70 -4.07 10.44
N GLU A 43 -0.20 -3.21 9.98
CA GLU A 43 -1.33 -3.64 9.16
C GLU A 43 -0.87 -4.14 7.80
N ILE A 44 0.00 -3.38 7.10
CA ILE A 44 0.54 -3.77 5.80
C ILE A 44 1.28 -5.10 5.89
N ASN A 45 2.02 -5.36 6.96
CA ASN A 45 2.68 -6.65 7.16
C ASN A 45 1.72 -7.85 7.09
N GLY A 46 0.43 -7.66 7.39
CA GLY A 46 -0.61 -8.70 7.31
C GLY A 46 -1.36 -8.75 5.98
N TRP A 47 -0.98 -7.96 4.98
CA TRP A 47 -1.68 -7.92 3.70
C TRP A 47 -1.27 -9.08 2.78
N ASP A 48 -2.27 -9.62 2.09
CA ASP A 48 -2.09 -10.48 0.93
C ASP A 48 -1.76 -9.65 -0.34
N ARG A 49 -1.45 -10.35 -1.43
CA ARG A 49 -1.10 -9.73 -2.72
C ARG A 49 -2.24 -8.92 -3.36
N ASP A 50 -3.49 -9.33 -3.17
CA ASP A 50 -4.65 -8.64 -3.76
C ASP A 50 -4.84 -7.27 -3.09
N ARG A 51 -4.62 -7.22 -1.77
CA ARG A 51 -4.68 -5.99 -1.00
C ARG A 51 -3.51 -5.05 -1.32
N VAL A 52 -2.31 -5.57 -1.54
CA VAL A 52 -1.15 -4.79 -2.04
C VAL A 52 -1.46 -4.21 -3.43
N LYS A 53 -2.02 -5.03 -4.34
CA LYS A 53 -2.44 -4.58 -5.68
C LYS A 53 -3.44 -3.43 -5.63
N GLY A 54 -4.52 -3.58 -4.85
CA GLY A 54 -5.54 -2.54 -4.70
C GLY A 54 -5.00 -1.25 -4.09
N PHE A 55 -4.06 -1.35 -3.15
CA PHE A 55 -3.39 -0.20 -2.55
C PHE A 55 -2.53 0.55 -3.57
N LEU A 56 -1.66 -0.15 -4.31
CA LEU A 56 -0.82 0.46 -5.34
C LEU A 56 -1.63 1.13 -6.45
N GLN A 57 -2.74 0.51 -6.86
CA GLN A 57 -3.69 1.08 -7.81
C GLN A 57 -4.29 2.39 -7.30
N THR A 58 -4.69 2.41 -6.03
CA THR A 58 -5.39 3.56 -5.43
C THR A 58 -4.44 4.72 -5.13
N VAL A 59 -3.24 4.43 -4.61
CA VAL A 59 -2.31 5.46 -4.13
C VAL A 59 -1.48 6.05 -5.25
N LEU A 60 -0.92 5.21 -6.12
CA LEU A 60 0.02 5.65 -7.16
C LEU A 60 -0.64 5.81 -8.53
N GLY A 61 -1.91 5.40 -8.68
CA GLY A 61 -2.61 5.47 -9.97
C GLY A 61 -1.88 4.70 -11.09
N LEU A 62 -1.10 3.68 -10.73
CA LEU A 62 -0.27 2.96 -11.69
C LEU A 62 -1.17 2.25 -12.73
N GLY A 63 -0.70 2.20 -13.98
CA GLY A 63 -1.37 1.45 -15.04
C GLY A 63 -1.31 -0.06 -14.79
N GLY A 64 -2.33 -0.79 -15.25
CA GLY A 64 -2.51 -2.24 -14.96
C GLY A 64 -1.26 -3.07 -15.22
N ASN A 65 -0.56 -2.81 -16.31
CA ASN A 65 0.65 -3.51 -16.73
C ASN A 65 1.82 -3.42 -15.74
N VAL A 66 1.96 -2.33 -14.97
CA VAL A 66 3.00 -2.23 -13.92
C VAL A 66 2.60 -3.04 -12.68
N ILE A 67 1.32 -2.94 -12.32
CA ILE A 67 0.78 -3.62 -11.14
C ILE A 67 0.74 -5.13 -11.34
N ASP A 68 0.41 -5.59 -12.55
CA ASP A 68 0.34 -7.01 -12.86
C ASP A 68 1.72 -7.66 -12.72
N VAL A 69 2.80 -6.98 -13.11
CA VAL A 69 4.18 -7.44 -12.86
C VAL A 69 4.45 -7.68 -11.37
N ILE A 70 4.00 -6.78 -10.49
CA ILE A 70 4.19 -6.94 -9.03
C ILE A 70 3.28 -8.04 -8.49
N TYR A 71 2.05 -8.11 -9.01
CA TYR A 71 1.06 -9.11 -8.63
C TYR A 71 1.51 -10.53 -8.96
N ASP A 72 2.07 -10.73 -10.15
CA ASP A 72 2.55 -12.01 -10.66
C ASP A 72 3.74 -12.56 -9.86
N GLN A 73 4.46 -11.69 -9.14
CA GLN A 73 5.53 -12.10 -8.21
C GLN A 73 5.02 -12.45 -6.81
N GLU A 74 3.70 -12.52 -6.61
CA GLU A 74 3.06 -12.91 -5.35
C GLU A 74 3.51 -12.07 -4.14
N VAL A 75 3.74 -10.78 -4.37
CA VAL A 75 4.26 -9.87 -3.34
C VAL A 75 3.24 -9.67 -2.22
N SER A 76 3.50 -10.32 -1.08
CA SER A 76 2.79 -10.06 0.18
C SER A 76 3.11 -8.68 0.73
N GLY A 77 2.29 -8.15 1.64
CA GLY A 77 2.54 -6.83 2.25
C GLY A 77 3.85 -6.74 3.02
N LYS A 78 4.28 -7.84 3.66
CA LYS A 78 5.62 -7.90 4.28
C LYS A 78 6.74 -7.77 3.24
N ALA A 79 6.62 -8.46 2.10
CA ALA A 79 7.60 -8.37 1.02
C ALA A 79 7.57 -6.98 0.35
N PHE A 80 6.38 -6.40 0.18
CA PHE A 80 6.19 -5.05 -0.33
C PHE A 80 6.98 -4.02 0.47
N LEU A 81 6.93 -4.08 1.81
CA LEU A 81 7.70 -3.17 2.67
C LEU A 81 9.22 -3.32 2.55
N HIS A 82 9.71 -4.38 1.91
CA HIS A 82 11.14 -4.60 1.70
C HIS A 82 11.59 -4.20 0.28
N LEU A 83 10.66 -3.85 -0.60
CA LEU A 83 10.98 -3.42 -1.96
C LEU A 83 11.78 -2.13 -1.93
N ASN A 84 12.76 -2.06 -2.83
CA ASN A 84 13.52 -0.85 -3.12
C ASN A 84 13.65 -0.66 -4.63
N GLU A 85 14.09 0.53 -5.03
CA GLU A 85 14.19 0.91 -6.45
C GLU A 85 15.14 -0.02 -7.22
N GLU A 86 16.26 -0.42 -6.62
CA GLU A 86 17.23 -1.32 -7.25
C GLU A 86 16.60 -2.68 -7.58
N GLN A 87 15.89 -3.31 -6.63
CA GLN A 87 15.21 -4.57 -6.84
C GLN A 87 14.17 -4.49 -7.96
N LEU A 88 13.47 -3.36 -8.05
CA LEU A 88 12.42 -3.14 -9.05
C LEU A 88 12.97 -2.88 -10.45
N THR A 89 14.15 -2.27 -10.57
CA THR A 89 14.72 -1.81 -11.86
C THR A 89 15.86 -2.68 -12.40
N ARG A 90 16.56 -3.43 -11.54
CA ARG A 90 17.78 -4.17 -11.91
C ARG A 90 17.53 -5.15 -13.06
N ASP A 91 18.56 -5.37 -13.88
CA ASP A 91 18.60 -6.46 -14.86
C ASP A 91 19.78 -7.40 -14.54
N PRO A 92 19.55 -8.70 -14.25
CA PRO A 92 18.26 -9.37 -14.19
C PRO A 92 17.51 -9.12 -12.87
N SER A 93 16.22 -8.82 -12.98
CA SER A 93 15.22 -8.83 -11.90
C SER A 93 13.96 -9.55 -12.39
N PRO A 94 13.16 -10.14 -11.48
CA PRO A 94 11.81 -10.59 -11.81
C PRO A 94 10.84 -9.45 -12.16
N TYR A 95 11.12 -8.20 -11.74
CA TYR A 95 10.21 -7.07 -11.91
C TYR A 95 10.51 -6.26 -13.19
N ARG A 96 11.77 -5.89 -13.43
CA ARG A 96 12.21 -5.11 -14.62
C ARG A 96 11.34 -3.87 -14.90
N LEU A 97 10.89 -3.21 -13.85
CA LEU A 97 10.07 -2.01 -13.97
C LEU A 97 10.91 -0.85 -14.52
N LYS A 98 10.25 0.04 -15.26
CA LYS A 98 10.84 1.32 -15.62
C LYS A 98 11.14 2.12 -14.35
N TYR A 99 12.15 2.98 -14.43
CA TYR A 99 12.59 3.83 -13.33
C TYR A 99 11.44 4.60 -12.66
N GLY A 100 10.58 5.29 -13.42
CA GLY A 100 9.50 6.10 -12.86
C GLY A 100 8.57 5.34 -11.91
N PRO A 101 7.89 4.27 -12.37
CA PRO A 101 7.07 3.45 -11.49
C PRO A 101 7.83 2.81 -10.33
N ALA A 102 9.05 2.35 -10.56
CA ALA A 102 9.88 1.74 -9.52
C ALA A 102 10.24 2.73 -8.40
N SER A 103 10.61 3.95 -8.79
CA SER A 103 10.96 5.04 -7.88
C SER A 103 9.76 5.45 -7.02
N ALA A 104 8.58 5.63 -7.64
CA ALA A 104 7.35 5.95 -6.92
C ALA A 104 6.95 4.89 -5.88
N ILE A 105 7.16 3.60 -6.19
CA ILE A 105 6.92 2.51 -5.25
C ILE A 105 7.94 2.55 -4.10
N ALA A 106 9.22 2.74 -4.40
CA ALA A 106 10.28 2.80 -3.42
C ALA A 106 10.08 3.98 -2.45
N GLU A 107 9.76 5.17 -2.97
CA GLU A 107 9.44 6.35 -2.17
C GLU A 107 8.25 6.10 -1.24
N LEU A 108 7.18 5.47 -1.75
CA LEU A 108 6.01 5.11 -0.94
C LEU A 108 6.39 4.15 0.20
N VAL A 109 7.20 3.12 -0.09
CA VAL A 109 7.69 2.18 0.92
C VAL A 109 8.51 2.88 1.99
N GLU A 110 9.39 3.81 1.61
CA GLU A 110 10.18 4.60 2.56
C GLU A 110 9.31 5.53 3.41
N GLN A 111 8.29 6.18 2.84
CA GLN A 111 7.34 6.99 3.59
C GLN A 111 6.54 6.17 4.63
N ILE A 112 6.22 4.92 4.30
CA ILE A 112 5.51 4.00 5.21
C ILE A 112 6.43 3.53 6.34
N LYS A 113 7.72 3.36 6.06
CA LYS A 113 8.70 3.07 7.11
C LYS A 113 8.86 4.28 8.03
N GLY A 114 9.06 5.46 7.48
CA GLY A 114 9.39 6.65 8.26
C GLY A 114 10.83 6.65 8.75
#